data_AF-A0A0Q8DKI9-F1
#
_entry.id   AF-A0A0Q8DKI9-F1
#
_cell.length_a   1.000
_cell.length_b   1.000
_cell.length_c   1.000
_cell.angle_alpha   90.00
_cell.angle_beta   90.00
_cell.angle_gamma   90.00
#
_symmetry.space_group_name_H-M   'P 1'
#
loop_
_entity.id
_entity.type
_entity.pdbx_description
1 polymer ?
#
loop_
_entity_poly.entity_id
_entity_poly.type
_entity_poly.pdbx_seq_one_letter_code
_entity_poly.pdbx_strand_id
1 'polypeptide(L)'
;MPRDLLEHPALFGRPTDVIWIEPTTPAGYATMRAAELQHHFVVELTARLERAERPKSWLEEQSGIAPGRLSKLLRGYAQLTLRDVAALEGVLGLALTSPDLPRHTISSAELKARFAYGQ
;
A
#
# COMPACT_ATOMS: atom_id res chain seq x y z
N MET A 1 -3.06 8.76 8.69
CA MET A 1 -2.48 7.42 8.44
C MET A 1 -2.84 6.99 7.02
N PRO A 2 -2.15 6.02 6.39
CA PRO A 2 -2.43 5.61 5.01
C PRO A 2 -3.91 5.36 4.70
N ARG A 3 -4.63 4.68 5.60
CA ARG A 3 -6.07 4.41 5.47
C ARG A 3 -6.95 5.65 5.45
N ASP A 4 -6.51 6.76 6.05
CA ASP A 4 -7.31 7.98 6.19
C ASP A 4 -7.30 8.80 4.90
N LEU A 5 -6.58 8.34 3.87
CA LEU A 5 -6.55 8.91 2.53
C LEU A 5 -7.58 8.24 1.61
N LEU A 6 -8.40 7.35 2.16
CA LEU A 6 -9.59 6.80 1.52
C LEU A 6 -10.84 7.49 2.06
N GLU A 7 -11.86 7.66 1.22
CA GLU A 7 -13.21 8.08 1.69
C GLU A 7 -13.79 7.07 2.70
N HIS A 8 -13.43 5.79 2.54
CA HIS A 8 -13.83 4.70 3.43
C HIS A 8 -12.59 3.97 3.99
N PRO A 9 -12.03 4.41 5.14
CA PRO A 9 -10.79 3.86 5.68
C PRO A 9 -10.83 2.35 6.00
N ALA A 10 -12.01 1.77 6.21
CA ALA A 10 -12.19 0.34 6.48
C ALA A 10 -11.90 -0.57 5.27
N LEU A 11 -11.85 0.00 4.06
CA LEU A 11 -11.56 -0.72 2.81
C LEU A 11 -10.05 -0.84 2.55
N PHE A 12 -9.20 -0.18 3.33
CA PHE A 12 -7.76 -0.26 3.14
C PHE A 12 -7.26 -1.71 3.23
N GLY A 13 -6.44 -2.13 2.26
CA GLY A 13 -5.85 -3.47 2.20
C GLY A 13 -6.83 -4.58 1.79
N ARG A 14 -8.02 -4.23 1.27
CA ARG A 14 -8.99 -5.19 0.73
C ARG A 14 -8.97 -5.18 -0.80
N PRO A 15 -9.20 -6.32 -1.47
CA PRO A 15 -9.29 -6.41 -2.92
C PRO A 15 -10.64 -5.87 -3.43
N THR A 16 -10.85 -4.56 -3.32
CA THR A 16 -12.07 -3.86 -3.75
C THR A 16 -11.70 -2.53 -4.38
N ASP A 17 -12.60 -1.99 -5.18
CA ASP A 17 -12.49 -0.60 -5.62
C ASP A 17 -12.55 0.32 -4.40
N VAL A 18 -11.59 1.25 -4.33
CA VAL A 18 -11.49 2.25 -3.26
C VAL A 18 -11.42 3.64 -3.87
N ILE A 19 -12.01 4.60 -3.17
CA ILE A 19 -11.99 6.01 -3.57
C ILE A 19 -10.96 6.73 -2.71
N TRP A 20 -9.95 7.31 -3.37
CA TRP A 20 -8.90 8.10 -2.74
C TRP A 20 -9.36 9.55 -2.57
N ILE A 21 -9.00 10.16 -1.45
CA ILE A 21 -9.23 11.58 -1.21
C ILE A 21 -8.31 12.38 -2.13
N GLU A 22 -8.90 13.26 -2.93
CA GLU A 22 -8.18 14.07 -3.92
C GLU A 22 -7.12 14.96 -3.24
N PRO A 23 -5.84 14.88 -3.68
CA PRO A 23 -4.80 15.75 -3.15
C PRO A 23 -4.89 17.16 -3.74
N THR A 24 -4.74 18.17 -2.90
CA THR A 24 -4.73 19.59 -3.32
C THR A 24 -3.33 20.19 -3.39
N THR A 25 -2.30 19.47 -2.96
CA THR A 25 -0.90 19.94 -2.92
C THR A 25 0.06 18.87 -3.42
N PRO A 26 1.27 19.23 -3.89
CA PRO A 26 2.28 18.24 -4.31
C PRO A 26 2.67 17.25 -3.21
N ALA A 27 2.78 17.73 -1.96
CA ALA A 27 3.08 16.87 -0.80
C ALA A 27 1.90 15.94 -0.47
N GLY A 28 0.66 16.44 -0.58
CA GLY A 28 -0.55 15.63 -0.47
C GLY A 28 -0.60 14.53 -1.53
N TYR A 29 -0.25 14.86 -2.78
CA TYR A 29 -0.19 13.87 -3.85
C TYR A 29 0.84 12.77 -3.57
N ALA A 30 2.05 13.13 -3.16
CA ALA A 30 3.07 12.15 -2.81
C ALA A 30 2.63 11.26 -1.64
N THR A 31 1.96 11.85 -0.64
CA THR A 31 1.43 11.12 0.53
C THR A 31 0.32 10.14 0.14
N MET A 32 -0.63 10.59 -0.69
CA MET A 32 -1.69 9.74 -1.25
C MET A 32 -1.11 8.62 -2.11
N ARG A 33 -0.16 8.91 -3.01
CA ARG A 33 0.51 7.89 -3.85
C ARG A 33 1.24 6.84 -3.00
N ALA A 34 1.91 7.25 -1.94
CA ALA A 34 2.57 6.31 -1.03
C ALA A 34 1.55 5.38 -0.34
N ALA A 35 0.41 5.91 0.08
CA ALA A 35 -0.67 5.11 0.67
C ALA A 35 -1.32 4.15 -0.33
N GLU A 36 -1.45 4.56 -1.59
CA GLU A 36 -1.93 3.72 -2.68
C GLU A 36 -0.98 2.56 -2.96
N LEU A 37 0.32 2.82 -3.08
CA LEU A 37 1.32 1.76 -3.21
C LEU A 37 1.28 0.79 -2.03
N GLN A 38 1.16 1.32 -0.81
CA GLN A 38 1.00 0.48 0.37
C GLN A 38 -0.29 -0.35 0.33
N HIS A 39 -1.42 0.22 -0.11
CA HIS A 39 -2.67 -0.51 -0.25
C HIS A 39 -2.50 -1.71 -1.18
N HIS A 40 -1.94 -1.50 -2.36
CA HIS A 40 -1.72 -2.57 -3.33
C HIS A 40 -0.74 -3.62 -2.82
N PHE A 41 0.35 -3.19 -2.18
CA PHE A 41 1.28 -4.11 -1.54
C PHE A 41 0.59 -5.00 -0.51
N VAL A 42 -0.27 -4.42 0.34
CA VAL A 42 -1.03 -5.17 1.36
C VAL A 42 -2.01 -6.17 0.73
N VAL A 43 -2.70 -5.77 -0.35
CA VAL A 43 -3.63 -6.64 -1.07
C VAL A 43 -2.88 -7.84 -1.66
N GLU A 44 -1.78 -7.61 -2.37
CA GLU A 44 -0.98 -8.68 -2.97
C GLU A 44 -0.35 -9.58 -1.91
N LEU A 45 0.19 -9.00 -0.84
CA LEU A 45 0.75 -9.76 0.28
C LEU A 45 -0.30 -10.68 0.92
N THR A 46 -1.52 -10.18 1.12
CA THR A 46 -2.62 -10.97 1.69
C THR A 46 -3.03 -12.10 0.74
N ALA A 47 -3.17 -11.82 -0.55
CA ALA A 47 -3.47 -12.84 -1.56
C ALA A 47 -2.39 -13.92 -1.66
N ARG A 48 -1.11 -13.57 -1.49
CA ARG A 48 0.00 -14.53 -1.45
C ARG A 48 -0.06 -15.43 -0.23
N LEU A 49 -0.33 -14.87 0.94
CA LEU A 49 -0.49 -15.66 2.18
C LEU A 49 -1.65 -16.64 2.07
N GLU A 50 -2.77 -16.20 1.51
CA GLU A 50 -3.93 -17.07 1.25
C GLU A 50 -3.57 -18.20 0.29
N ARG A 51 -2.91 -17.91 -0.84
CA ARG A 51 -2.45 -18.94 -1.80
C ARG A 51 -1.43 -19.91 -1.20
N ALA A 52 -0.60 -19.44 -0.28
CA ALA A 52 0.39 -20.27 0.41
C ALA A 52 -0.19 -21.02 1.63
N GLU A 53 -1.49 -20.84 1.93
CA GLU A 53 -2.17 -21.37 3.11
C GLU A 53 -1.44 -21.01 4.42
N ARG A 54 -0.87 -19.80 4.48
CA ARG A 54 -0.12 -19.30 5.65
C ARG A 54 -0.89 -18.22 6.38
N PRO A 55 -0.99 -18.29 7.73
CA PRO A 55 -1.59 -17.22 8.50
C PRO A 55 -0.66 -16.00 8.56
N LYS A 56 -1.22 -14.82 8.83
CA LYS A 56 -0.45 -13.57 9.01
C LYS A 56 0.56 -13.67 10.16
N SER A 57 0.23 -14.42 11.22
CA SER A 57 1.15 -14.66 12.35
C SER A 57 2.43 -15.35 11.92
N TRP A 58 2.35 -16.30 10.99
CA TRP A 58 3.51 -16.97 10.43
C TRP A 58 4.44 -15.96 9.74
N LEU A 59 3.90 -15.04 8.94
CA LEU A 59 4.71 -14.02 8.27
C LEU A 59 5.38 -13.05 9.26
N GLU A 60 4.67 -12.65 10.31
CA GLU A 60 5.23 -11.79 11.36
C GLU A 60 6.42 -12.48 12.07
N GLU A 61 6.31 -13.77 12.35
CA GLU A 61 7.39 -14.59 12.93
C GLU A 61 8.60 -14.73 12.00
N GLN A 62 8.36 -14.98 10.70
CA GLN A 62 9.45 -15.21 9.74
C GLN A 62 10.14 -13.93 9.26
N SER A 63 9.43 -12.80 9.22
CA SER A 63 9.95 -11.54 8.64
C SER A 63 10.84 -10.74 9.60
N GLY A 64 10.86 -11.07 10.89
CA GLY A 64 11.56 -10.26 11.89
C GLY A 64 10.93 -8.89 12.12
N ILE A 65 9.68 -8.68 11.67
CA ILE A 65 8.89 -7.50 11.95
C ILE A 65 8.47 -7.50 13.43
N ALA A 66 8.49 -6.32 14.05
CA ALA A 66 8.12 -6.19 15.46
C ALA A 66 6.67 -6.69 15.72
N PRO A 67 6.40 -7.41 16.82
CA PRO A 67 5.08 -7.95 17.11
C PRO A 67 3.95 -6.91 17.04
N GLY A 68 2.87 -7.25 16.36
CA GLY A 68 1.71 -6.38 16.14
C GLY A 68 1.91 -5.29 15.09
N ARG A 69 3.13 -5.10 14.55
CA ARG A 69 3.38 -4.12 13.48
C ARG A 69 2.78 -4.58 12.17
N LEU A 70 2.84 -5.87 11.83
CA LEU A 70 2.25 -6.39 10.59
C LEU A 70 0.76 -6.06 10.54
N SER A 71 0.02 -6.35 11.62
CA SER A 71 -1.42 -6.04 11.71
C SER A 71 -1.72 -4.54 11.50
N LYS A 72 -0.88 -3.65 12.03
CA LYS A 72 -1.01 -2.20 11.83
C LYS A 72 -0.74 -1.78 10.38
N LEU A 73 0.28 -2.36 9.75
CA LEU A 73 0.62 -2.10 8.34
C LEU A 73 -0.51 -2.53 7.41
N LEU A 74 -1.02 -3.76 7.59
CA LEU A 74 -2.09 -4.32 6.76
C LEU A 74 -3.41 -3.55 6.88
N ARG A 75 -3.65 -2.90 8.02
CA ARG A 75 -4.86 -2.11 8.26
C ARG A 75 -4.66 -0.62 7.97
N GLY A 76 -3.48 -0.23 7.49
CA GLY A 76 -3.14 1.16 7.19
C GLY A 76 -3.04 2.07 8.42
N TYR A 77 -2.83 1.52 9.62
CA TYR A 77 -2.56 2.27 10.86
C TYR A 77 -1.07 2.61 11.06
N ALA A 78 -0.20 2.05 10.23
CA ALA A 78 1.22 2.36 10.20
C ALA A 78 1.67 2.53 8.74
N GLN A 79 2.66 3.39 8.54
CA GLN A 79 3.32 3.53 7.24
C GLN A 79 4.26 2.35 7.00
N LEU A 80 4.18 1.79 5.79
CA LEU A 80 5.10 0.80 5.28
C LEU A 80 6.42 1.48 4.93
N THR A 81 7.51 0.97 5.48
CA THR A 81 8.87 1.42 5.15
C THR A 81 9.53 0.46 4.17
N LEU A 82 10.58 0.90 3.48
CA LEU A 82 11.38 -0.01 2.64
C LEU A 82 12.01 -1.16 3.43
N ARG A 83 12.30 -0.95 4.73
CA ARG A 83 12.76 -2.02 5.61
C ARG A 83 11.69 -3.08 5.81
N ASP A 84 10.43 -2.67 5.99
CA ASP A 84 9.31 -3.62 6.10
C ASP A 84 9.12 -4.39 4.79
N VAL A 85 9.21 -3.71 3.64
CA VAL A 85 9.15 -4.34 2.32
C VAL A 85 10.23 -5.41 2.20
N ALA A 86 11.50 -5.07 2.44
CA ALA A 86 12.61 -6.00 2.34
C ALA A 86 12.45 -7.21 3.28
N ALA A 87 11.97 -6.98 4.50
CA ALA A 87 11.70 -8.04 5.46
C ALA A 87 10.60 -9.02 4.97
N LEU A 88 9.52 -8.50 4.38
CA LEU A 88 8.40 -9.30 3.89
C LEU A 88 8.74 -10.03 2.59
N GLU A 89 9.43 -9.36 1.67
CA GLU A 89 9.88 -9.96 0.41
C GLU A 89 10.97 -11.02 0.63
N GLY A 90 11.79 -10.88 1.68
CA GLY A 90 12.73 -11.93 2.08
C GLY A 90 12.07 -13.26 2.45
N VAL A 91 10.79 -13.23 2.86
CA VAL A 91 10.00 -14.42 3.21
C VAL A 91 9.14 -14.91 2.05
N LEU A 92 8.47 -13.99 1.34
CA LEU A 92 7.44 -14.31 0.34
C LEU A 92 7.92 -14.14 -1.12
N GLY A 93 9.18 -13.76 -1.33
CA GLY A 93 9.68 -13.32 -2.62
C GLY A 93 9.19 -11.93 -3.01
N LEU A 94 9.68 -11.42 -4.14
CA LEU A 94 9.40 -10.05 -4.62
C LEU A 94 7.89 -9.82 -4.80
N ALA A 95 7.33 -8.87 -4.05
CA ALA A 95 5.92 -8.48 -4.08
C ALA A 95 5.72 -7.17 -4.85
N LEU A 96 6.74 -6.32 -4.95
CA LEU A 96 6.78 -5.15 -5.82
C LEU A 96 7.15 -5.51 -7.27
N THR A 97 6.51 -6.53 -7.86
CA THR A 97 6.74 -6.84 -9.28
C THR A 97 5.72 -6.09 -10.13
N SER A 98 6.18 -4.95 -10.67
CA SER A 98 5.54 -4.08 -11.68
C SER A 98 4.03 -4.13 -11.66
N PRO A 99 3.40 -3.49 -10.68
CA PRO A 99 1.97 -3.49 -10.65
C PRO A 99 1.58 -2.50 -11.76
N ASP A 100 0.83 -2.99 -12.74
CA ASP A 100 0.16 -2.17 -13.77
C ASP A 100 -0.97 -1.40 -13.05
N LEU A 101 -0.57 -0.62 -12.04
CA LEU A 101 -1.48 0.10 -11.18
C LEU A 101 -1.96 1.27 -11.99
N PRO A 102 -3.26 1.35 -12.26
CA PRO A 102 -3.81 2.54 -12.88
C PRO A 102 -3.38 3.72 -12.00
N ARG A 103 -2.57 4.62 -12.57
CA ARG A 103 -2.17 5.83 -11.86
C ARG A 103 -3.46 6.58 -11.52
N HIS A 104 -3.64 6.92 -10.25
CA HIS A 104 -4.78 7.72 -9.83
C HIS A 104 -4.81 8.99 -10.68
N THR A 105 -5.94 9.21 -11.35
CA THR A 105 -6.11 10.34 -12.26
C THR A 105 -6.29 11.58 -11.41
N ILE A 106 -5.23 12.38 -11.31
CA ILE A 106 -5.28 13.67 -10.63
C ILE A 106 -6.30 14.54 -11.35
N SER A 107 -7.18 15.25 -10.66
CA SER A 107 -8.12 16.19 -11.30
C SER A 107 -7.48 17.58 -11.50
N SER A 108 -6.64 18.00 -10.55
CA SER A 108 -5.96 19.30 -10.55
C SER A 108 -5.01 19.48 -11.75
N ALA A 109 -5.23 20.54 -12.52
CA ALA A 109 -4.40 20.88 -13.69
C ALA A 109 -2.93 21.17 -13.31
N GLU A 110 -2.69 21.79 -12.16
CA GLU A 110 -1.34 22.11 -11.66
C GLU A 110 -0.58 20.83 -11.30
N LEU A 111 -1.23 19.92 -10.56
CA LEU A 111 -0.63 18.65 -10.17
C LEU A 111 -0.44 17.73 -11.37
N LYS A 112 -1.40 17.70 -12.31
CA LYS A 112 -1.24 17.02 -13.60
C LYS A 112 0.02 17.49 -14.31
N ALA A 113 0.18 18.80 -14.51
CA ALA A 113 1.34 19.36 -15.20
C ALA A 113 2.67 18.99 -14.51
N ARG A 114 2.68 18.97 -13.17
CA ARG A 114 3.87 18.63 -12.38
C ARG A 114 4.26 17.15 -12.46
N PHE A 115 3.30 16.24 -12.51
CA PHE A 115 3.52 14.79 -12.43
C PHE A 115 3.24 14.04 -13.75
N ALA A 116 3.09 14.74 -14.87
CA ALA A 116 2.76 14.19 -16.19
C ALA A 116 3.86 13.30 -16.83
N TYR A 117 5.07 13.19 -16.26
CA TYR A 117 6.12 12.36 -16.87
C TYR A 117 5.74 10.87 -16.84
N GLY A 118 5.56 10.30 -18.04
CA GLY A 118 5.27 8.88 -18.28
C GLY A 118 3.79 8.53 -18.54
N GLN A 119 3.00 9.46 -19.11
CA GLN A 119 1.77 9.11 -19.85
C GLN A 119 2.07 8.92 -21.33
#